data_AF-X1HMD5-F1
#
_entry.id   AF-X1HMD5-F1
#
_cell.length_a   1.000
_cell.length_b   1.000
_cell.length_c   1.000
_cell.angle_alpha   90.00
_cell.angle_beta   90.00
_cell.angle_gamma   90.00
#
_symmetry.space_group_name_H-M   'P 1'
#
loop_
_entity.id
_entity.type
_entity.pdbx_description
1 polymer ?
#
loop_
_entity_poly.entity_id
_entity_poly.type
_entity_poly.pdbx_seq_one_letter_code
_entity_poly.pdbx_strand_id
1 'polypeptide(L)' 'MPEEGIGKISHESVLSYEEIVDIVKVAVAQGINKVRLTGGEPLVRKGIENL' A
#
# COMPACT_ATOMS: atom_id res chain seq x y z
N MET A 1 -2.80 13.76 -8.59
CA MET A 1 -4.03 13.77 -7.78
C MET A 1 -5.10 14.52 -8.56
N PRO A 2 -6.39 14.13 -8.45
CA PRO A 2 -7.49 14.88 -9.06
C PRO A 2 -7.55 16.31 -8.48
N GLU A 3 -8.00 17.27 -9.28
CA GLU A 3 -8.20 18.66 -8.85
C GLU A 3 -9.21 18.76 -7.69
N GLU A 4 -10.21 17.87 -7.69
CA GLU A 4 -11.27 17.79 -6.68
C GLU A 4 -10.85 17.06 -5.38
N GLY A 5 -9.62 16.53 -5.31
CA GLY A 5 -9.15 15.72 -4.19
C GLY A 5 -9.65 14.28 -4.24
N ILE A 6 -9.41 13.54 -3.15
CA ILE A 6 -9.80 12.13 -3.01
C ILE A 6 -10.73 12.02 -1.81
N GLY A 7 -11.88 11.36 -1.98
CA GLY A 7 -12.81 11.08 -0.89
C GLY A 7 -12.14 10.24 0.21
N LYS A 8 -12.40 10.59 1.48
CA LYS A 8 -11.86 9.83 2.61
C LYS A 8 -12.46 8.42 2.59
N ILE A 9 -11.58 7.42 2.56
CA ILE A 9 -11.95 6.03 2.76
C ILE A 9 -11.80 5.65 4.23
N SER A 10 -12.58 4.68 4.67
CA SER A 10 -12.48 4.13 6.02
C SER A 10 -11.17 3.38 6.20
N HIS A 11 -10.60 3.37 7.41
CA HIS A 11 -9.34 2.66 7.67
C HIS A 11 -9.50 1.15 7.45
N GLU A 12 -10.69 0.61 7.73
CA GLU A 12 -11.06 -0.79 7.52
C GLU A 12 -11.07 -1.19 6.03
N SER A 13 -11.14 -0.21 5.13
CA SER A 13 -11.05 -0.44 3.68
C SER A 13 -9.62 -0.40 3.16
N VAL A 14 -8.63 -0.16 4.02
CA VAL A 14 -7.20 -0.13 3.69
C VAL A 14 -6.56 -1.40 4.20
N LEU A 15 -5.89 -2.15 3.33
CA LEU A 15 -5.12 -3.33 3.73
C LEU A 15 -4.09 -2.96 4.79
N SER A 16 -3.99 -3.78 5.84
CA SER A 16 -2.91 -3.75 6.82
C SER A 16 -1.54 -4.05 6.19
N TYR A 17 -0.46 -3.80 6.92
CA TYR A 17 0.87 -4.10 6.41
C TYR A 17 1.11 -5.61 6.31
N GLU A 18 0.55 -6.38 7.24
CA GLU A 18 0.56 -7.83 7.26
C GLU A 18 -0.09 -8.41 6.00
N GLU A 19 -1.28 -7.91 5.63
CA GLU A 19 -1.96 -8.31 4.40
C GLU A 19 -1.17 -7.94 3.15
N ILE A 20 -0.56 -6.75 3.10
CA ILE A 20 0.31 -6.33 1.99
C ILE A 20 1.49 -7.29 1.85
N VAL A 21 2.16 -7.64 2.96
CA VAL A 21 3.29 -8.56 2.99
C VAL A 21 2.88 -9.95 2.48
N ASP A 22 1.72 -10.46 2.89
CA ASP A 22 1.24 -11.76 2.44
C ASP A 22 0.94 -11.79 0.93
N ILE A 23 0.37 -10.71 0.38
CA ILE A 23 0.21 -10.56 -1.08
C ILE A 23 1.56 -10.54 -1.78
N VAL A 24 2.53 -9.76 -1.25
CA VAL A 24 3.87 -9.65 -1.84
C VAL A 24 4.59 -11.00 -1.84
N LYS A 25 4.47 -11.80 -0.77
CA LYS A 25 5.07 -13.15 -0.73
C LYS A 25 4.56 -14.05 -1.87
N VAL A 26 3.25 -14.05 -2.10
CA VAL A 26 2.65 -14.83 -3.20
C VAL A 26 3.12 -14.29 -4.55
N ALA A 27 3.13 -12.97 -4.73
CA ALA A 27 3.63 -12.32 -5.95
C ALA A 27 5.09 -12.67 -6.27
N VAL A 28 5.97 -12.68 -5.26
CA VAL A 28 7.38 -13.06 -5.41
C VAL A 28 7.50 -14.52 -5.83
N ALA A 29 6.68 -15.42 -5.27
CA ALA A 29 6.64 -16.82 -5.70
C ALA A 29 6.19 -16.99 -7.17
N GLN A 30 5.51 -15.98 -7.75
CA GLN A 30 5.13 -15.92 -9.17
C GLN A 30 6.15 -15.18 -10.05
N GLY A 31 7.33 -14.83 -9.52
CA GLY A 31 8.42 -14.21 -10.29
C GLY A 31 8.44 -12.68 -10.27
N ILE A 32 7.60 -12.02 -9.47
CA ILE A 32 7.71 -10.57 -9.26
C ILE A 32 8.96 -10.27 -8.42
N ASN A 33 9.79 -9.34 -8.89
CA ASN A 33 11.05 -8.96 -8.23
C ASN A 33 11.11 -7.47 -7.81
N LYS A 34 10.07 -6.70 -8.13
CA LYS A 34 10.02 -5.26 -7.86
C LYS A 34 8.63 -4.85 -7.39
N VAL A 35 8.58 -4.25 -6.21
CA VAL A 35 7.38 -3.63 -5.64
C VAL A 35 7.61 -2.12 -5.58
N ARG A 36 6.60 -1.32 -5.98
CA ARG A 36 6.63 0.14 -5.88
C ARG A 36 5.57 0.59 -4.90
N LEU A 37 5.98 1.24 -3.82
CA LEU A 37 5.05 1.92 -2.91
C LEU A 37 4.55 3.20 -3.59
N THR A 38 3.23 3.38 -3.61
CA THR A 38 2.54 4.48 -4.28
C THR A 38 1.24 4.77 -3.56
N GLY A 39 0.54 5.84 -3.95
CA GLY A 39 -0.76 6.22 -3.42
C GLY A 39 -1.05 7.67 -3.78
N GLY A 40 -1.53 8.45 -2.81
CA GLY A 40 -1.35 9.90 -2.82
C GLY A 40 0.11 10.22 -2.48
N GLU A 41 0.37 10.64 -1.25
CA GLU A 41 1.72 10.74 -0.70
C GLU A 41 2.03 9.49 0.15
N PRO A 42 2.94 8.59 -0.26
CA PRO A 42 3.20 7.34 0.46
C PRO A 42 3.67 7.55 1.90
N LEU A 43 4.47 8.58 2.15
CA LEU A 43 5.10 8.80 3.46
C LEU A 43 4.12 9.28 4.54
N VAL A 44 2.89 9.65 4.19
CA VAL A 44 1.86 10.00 5.19
C VAL A 44 1.28 8.77 5.88
N ARG A 45 1.51 7.57 5.36
CA ARG A 45 0.97 6.35 5.96
C ARG A 45 1.77 6.00 7.22
N LYS A 46 1.13 6.11 8.38
CA LYS A 46 1.75 5.81 9.68
C LYS A 46 2.34 4.40 9.71
N GLY A 47 3.61 4.29 10.07
CA GLY A 47 4.32 3.01 10.23
C GLY A 47 4.96 2.47 8.96
N ILE A 48 4.98 3.24 7.86
CA ILE A 48 5.56 2.83 6.57
C ILE A 48 7.06 2.55 6.65
N GLU A 49 7.74 3.14 7.62
CA GLU A 49 9.15 2.91 7.94
C GLU A 49 9.47 1.51 8.47
N ASN A 50 8.44 0.74 8.87
CA ASN A 50 8.60 -0.62 9.40
C ASN A 50 8.34 -1.71 8.33
N LEU A 51 8.18 -1.33 7.06
CA LEU A 51 7.92 -2.25 5.95
C LEU A 51 9.19 -2.89 5.37
#